data_AF-A0A956H538-F1
#
_entry.id   AF-A0A956H538-F1
#
_cell.length_a   1.000
_cell.length_b   1.000
_cell.length_c   1.000
_cell.angle_alpha   90.00
_cell.angle_beta   90.00
_cell.angle_gamma   90.00
#
_symmetry.space_group_name_H-M   'P 1'
#
loop_
_entity.id
_entity.type
_entity.pdbx_description
1 polymer ?
#
loop_
_entity_poly.entity_id
_entity_poly.type
_entity_poly.pdbx_seq_one_letter_code
_entity_poly.pdbx_strand_id
1 'polypeptide(L)'
;MRPLCSSMLLAAPLLLGATSAQAAGECDCDFVIEPDQPSANGTELGVGPGDSVCVRGGAREFLRLYDFVGSSDAWIEIRNCEGRVEIDNPDRGYGLTVDGSRYFRVTGEGDPAHEYGFYVRATRTGPDYSASGVVVAGLSSDYELDHFEVLDSGFAGFNLKTEPTCDGSANLGNFVQYDTRIHHHWIHDTGGEGIYFGSTGYGGREYTCDGQQVLLYPHEHHGVRIHHNLIENTGWDGMQVGVSPIDCNVWANTIRDVGIGGVEYQQQGMQIGG
;
A
#
# COMPACT_ATOMS: atom_id res chain seq x y z
N MET A 1 -57.57 -59.70 23.95
CA MET A 1 -56.39 -59.98 23.12
C MET A 1 -55.84 -58.66 22.62
N ARG A 2 -54.62 -58.30 23.00
CA ARG A 2 -53.88 -57.12 22.48
C ARG A 2 -53.38 -57.43 21.06
N PRO A 3 -53.15 -56.39 20.23
CA PRO A 3 -51.89 -56.31 19.52
C PRO A 3 -51.17 -54.99 19.79
N LEU A 4 -49.86 -55.06 19.58
CA LEU A 4 -48.85 -54.11 20.01
C LEU A 4 -48.63 -52.96 19.02
N CYS A 5 -48.35 -51.82 19.64
CA CYS A 5 -47.48 -50.70 19.25
C CYS A 5 -46.39 -51.01 18.20
N SER A 6 -46.23 -50.11 17.22
CA SER A 6 -44.94 -49.86 16.58
C SER A 6 -44.87 -48.41 16.12
N SER A 7 -44.20 -47.58 16.92
CA SER A 7 -43.87 -46.19 16.58
C SER A 7 -42.56 -46.19 15.81
N MET A 8 -42.61 -45.92 14.51
CA MET A 8 -41.43 -45.67 13.69
C MET A 8 -40.85 -44.30 14.03
N LEU A 9 -39.68 -44.28 14.68
CA LEU A 9 -38.83 -43.09 14.73
C LEU A 9 -38.13 -42.92 13.37
N LEU A 10 -38.44 -41.84 12.65
CA LEU A 10 -37.60 -41.35 11.56
C LEU A 10 -36.39 -40.62 12.16
N ALA A 11 -35.21 -41.23 12.03
CA ALA A 11 -33.94 -40.57 12.29
C ALA A 11 -33.60 -39.64 11.11
N ALA A 12 -33.56 -38.33 11.35
CA ALA A 12 -33.02 -37.37 10.41
C ALA A 12 -31.48 -37.53 10.35
N PRO A 13 -30.87 -37.71 9.16
CA PRO A 13 -29.43 -37.78 9.06
C PRO A 13 -28.82 -36.39 9.31
N LEU A 14 -27.97 -36.30 10.33
CA LEU A 14 -27.13 -35.14 10.58
C LEU A 14 -26.08 -35.08 9.45
N LEU A 15 -26.29 -34.22 8.47
CA LEU A 15 -25.29 -33.89 7.44
C LEU A 15 -24.18 -33.08 8.13
N LEU A 16 -23.11 -33.76 8.54
CA LEU A 16 -21.83 -33.13 8.86
C LEU A 16 -21.29 -32.51 7.57
N GLY A 17 -21.53 -31.22 7.38
CA GLY A 17 -20.86 -30.45 6.34
C GLY A 17 -19.37 -30.46 6.63
N ALA A 18 -18.58 -31.06 5.75
CA ALA A 18 -17.14 -30.84 5.74
C ALA A 18 -16.94 -29.36 5.39
N THR A 19 -16.66 -28.54 6.39
CA THR A 19 -16.00 -27.26 6.19
C THR A 19 -14.64 -27.58 5.58
N SER A 20 -14.51 -27.40 4.27
CA SER A 20 -13.20 -27.25 3.65
C SER A 20 -12.55 -26.06 4.34
N ALA A 21 -11.65 -26.34 5.29
CA ALA A 21 -10.68 -25.36 5.73
C ALA A 21 -9.97 -24.92 4.46
N GLN A 22 -10.19 -23.68 4.06
CA GLN A 22 -9.46 -23.06 2.97
C GLN A 22 -7.99 -23.17 3.40
N ALA A 23 -7.19 -23.93 2.64
CA ALA A 23 -5.77 -24.00 2.91
C ALA A 23 -5.26 -22.55 2.88
N ALA A 24 -4.51 -22.14 3.91
CA ALA A 24 -3.81 -20.87 3.88
C ALA A 24 -3.00 -20.82 2.57
N GLY A 25 -2.92 -19.66 1.93
CA GLY A 25 -2.13 -19.52 0.71
C GLY A 25 -0.71 -20.00 0.96
N GLU A 26 -0.30 -21.14 0.39
CA GLU A 26 1.02 -21.70 0.63
C GLU A 26 2.09 -20.72 0.11
N CYS A 27 3.24 -20.65 0.78
CA CYS A 27 4.37 -19.83 0.31
C CYS A 27 5.08 -20.48 -0.90
N ASP A 28 4.34 -20.75 -1.97
CA ASP A 28 4.80 -21.30 -3.25
C ASP A 28 5.14 -20.15 -4.21
N CYS A 29 6.24 -19.47 -3.91
CA CYS A 29 6.83 -18.43 -4.75
C CYS A 29 8.27 -18.79 -5.09
N ASP A 30 8.84 -18.16 -6.12
CA ASP A 30 10.25 -18.31 -6.49
C ASP A 30 11.18 -17.86 -5.34
N PHE A 31 10.75 -16.85 -4.58
CA PHE A 31 11.45 -16.31 -3.41
C PHE A 31 10.50 -16.14 -2.22
N VAL A 32 11.03 -16.26 -1.00
CA VAL A 32 10.27 -16.06 0.24
C VAL A 32 11.02 -15.07 1.15
N ILE A 33 10.30 -14.06 1.62
CA ILE A 33 10.72 -13.10 2.65
C ILE A 33 10.12 -13.54 3.98
N GLU A 34 10.99 -13.94 4.90
CA GLU A 34 10.62 -14.44 6.23
C GLU A 34 10.28 -13.28 7.20
N PRO A 35 9.52 -13.52 8.29
CA PRO A 35 9.16 -12.48 9.24
C PRO A 35 10.34 -11.79 9.94
N ASP A 36 11.48 -12.47 10.08
CA ASP A 36 12.70 -11.93 10.70
C ASP A 36 13.59 -11.17 9.71
N GLN A 37 13.17 -11.04 8.44
CA GLN A 37 13.83 -10.25 7.41
C GLN A 37 13.14 -8.89 7.27
N PRO A 38 13.64 -7.84 7.96
CA PRO A 38 13.03 -6.51 7.92
C PRO A 38 13.27 -5.80 6.59
N SER A 39 14.12 -6.34 5.73
CA SER A 39 14.48 -5.76 4.43
C SER A 39 14.80 -6.86 3.43
N ALA A 40 14.39 -6.64 2.18
CA ALA A 40 14.70 -7.48 1.05
C ALA A 40 15.12 -6.60 -0.14
N ASN A 41 16.24 -6.95 -0.79
CA ASN A 41 16.68 -6.30 -2.01
C ASN A 41 16.52 -7.30 -3.17
N GLY A 42 15.68 -6.98 -4.15
CA GLY A 42 15.36 -7.85 -5.27
C GLY A 42 16.60 -8.22 -6.08
N THR A 43 17.51 -7.26 -6.30
CA THR A 43 18.78 -7.50 -7.02
C THR A 43 19.68 -8.45 -6.24
N GLU A 44 19.82 -8.27 -4.91
CA GLU A 44 20.66 -9.15 -4.08
C GLU A 44 20.08 -10.57 -3.94
N LEU A 45 18.75 -10.68 -3.90
CA LEU A 45 18.05 -11.96 -3.90
C LEU A 45 18.08 -12.66 -5.26
N GLY A 46 18.39 -11.94 -6.33
CA GLY A 46 18.38 -12.47 -7.70
C GLY A 46 16.98 -12.54 -8.32
N VAL A 47 16.04 -11.74 -7.82
CA VAL A 47 14.68 -11.61 -8.37
C VAL A 47 14.75 -10.89 -9.71
N GLY A 48 14.14 -11.48 -10.74
CA GLY A 48 14.07 -10.94 -12.08
C GLY A 48 12.63 -10.76 -12.60
N PRO A 49 12.47 -10.28 -13.83
CA PRO A 49 11.16 -10.06 -14.44
C PRO A 49 10.30 -11.32 -14.50
N GLY A 50 9.07 -11.24 -13.98
CA GLY A 50 8.09 -12.33 -13.96
C GLY A 50 8.17 -13.24 -12.74
N ASP A 51 9.19 -13.08 -11.90
CA ASP A 51 9.31 -13.87 -10.67
C ASP A 51 8.24 -13.49 -9.64
N SER A 52 7.89 -14.46 -8.82
CA SER A 52 7.00 -14.32 -7.67
C SER A 52 7.77 -14.27 -6.36
N VAL A 53 7.33 -13.40 -5.45
CA VAL A 53 7.94 -13.18 -4.14
C VAL A 53 6.87 -13.28 -3.07
N CYS A 54 7.04 -14.21 -2.16
CA CYS A 54 6.14 -14.45 -1.04
C CYS A 54 6.64 -13.68 0.17
N VAL A 55 5.78 -12.89 0.81
CA VAL A 55 6.02 -12.32 2.13
C VAL A 55 5.24 -13.18 3.12
N ARG A 56 5.93 -14.07 3.84
CA ARG A 56 5.27 -14.97 4.79
C ARG A 56 4.57 -14.15 5.88
N GLY A 57 3.35 -14.53 6.24
CA GLY A 57 2.56 -13.89 7.27
C GLY A 57 3.25 -13.88 8.64
N GLY A 58 2.81 -12.98 9.51
CA GLY A 58 3.34 -12.82 10.85
C GLY A 58 3.81 -11.40 11.17
N ALA A 59 3.95 -11.15 12.46
CA ALA A 59 4.30 -9.85 13.02
C ALA A 59 5.74 -9.45 12.68
N ARG A 60 5.92 -8.20 12.27
CA ARG A 60 7.21 -7.55 12.05
C ARG A 60 7.13 -6.06 12.38
N GLU A 61 8.25 -5.47 12.76
CA GLU A 61 8.30 -4.04 13.09
C GLU A 61 8.15 -3.17 11.83
N PHE A 62 8.76 -3.57 10.72
CA PHE A 62 8.68 -2.87 9.43
C PHE A 62 9.08 -3.80 8.29
N LEU A 63 8.79 -3.39 7.06
CA LEU A 63 9.26 -4.07 5.85
C LEU A 63 9.82 -3.07 4.85
N ARG A 64 11.02 -3.34 4.35
CA ARG A 64 11.63 -2.54 3.29
C ARG A 64 11.90 -3.40 2.06
N LEU A 65 11.43 -2.98 0.92
CA LEU A 65 11.60 -3.65 -0.36
C LEU A 65 12.41 -2.74 -1.29
N TYR A 66 13.56 -3.23 -1.75
CA TYR A 66 14.50 -2.47 -2.57
C TYR A 66 14.71 -3.13 -3.92
N ASP A 67 14.84 -2.33 -4.97
CA ASP A 67 15.39 -2.75 -6.27
C ASP A 67 14.72 -4.01 -6.85
N PHE A 68 13.39 -4.11 -6.73
CA PHE A 68 12.59 -5.09 -7.44
C PHE A 68 12.26 -4.55 -8.83
N VAL A 69 13.02 -4.99 -9.83
CA VAL A 69 12.95 -4.46 -11.21
C VAL A 69 12.49 -5.55 -12.16
N GLY A 70 11.19 -5.53 -12.47
CA GLY A 70 10.59 -6.37 -13.50
C GLY A 70 10.74 -5.77 -14.91
N SER A 71 9.80 -6.11 -15.79
CA SER A 71 9.70 -5.53 -17.14
C SER A 71 8.26 -5.24 -17.52
N SER A 72 8.03 -4.42 -18.55
CA SER A 72 6.68 -4.11 -19.05
C SER A 72 5.85 -5.33 -19.41
N ASP A 73 6.51 -6.42 -19.81
CA ASP A 73 5.87 -7.66 -20.28
C ASP A 73 5.85 -8.75 -19.20
N ALA A 74 6.55 -8.54 -18.08
CA ALA A 74 6.69 -9.51 -16.99
C ALA A 74 6.95 -8.75 -15.67
N TRP A 75 5.86 -8.40 -14.99
CA TRP A 75 5.91 -7.74 -13.68
C TRP A 75 6.31 -8.74 -12.60
N ILE A 76 7.00 -8.26 -11.56
CA ILE A 76 7.25 -9.03 -10.35
C ILE A 76 5.98 -8.98 -9.49
N GLU A 77 5.51 -10.13 -9.02
CA GLU A 77 4.41 -10.19 -8.05
C GLU A 77 4.96 -10.44 -6.65
N ILE A 78 4.64 -9.54 -5.72
CA ILE A 78 4.99 -9.64 -4.30
C ILE A 78 3.68 -9.82 -3.52
N ARG A 79 3.48 -10.97 -2.87
CA ARG A 79 2.20 -11.30 -2.20
C ARG A 79 2.38 -11.87 -0.81
N ASN A 80 1.39 -11.71 0.06
CA ASN A 80 1.40 -12.42 1.34
C ASN A 80 1.18 -13.93 1.15
N CYS A 81 1.65 -14.75 2.08
CA CYS A 81 1.37 -16.18 2.11
C CYS A 81 1.37 -16.68 3.55
N GLU A 82 0.69 -17.79 3.83
CA GLU A 82 0.62 -18.45 5.14
C GLU A 82 0.20 -17.49 6.27
N GLY A 83 -0.69 -16.56 5.97
CA GLY A 83 -1.23 -15.58 6.90
C GLY A 83 -1.18 -14.14 6.39
N ARG A 84 -1.64 -13.24 7.27
CA ARG A 84 -1.53 -11.79 7.10
C ARG A 84 -0.13 -11.31 7.50
N VAL A 85 0.44 -10.41 6.71
CA VAL A 85 1.66 -9.68 7.05
C VAL A 85 1.28 -8.56 8.00
N GLU A 86 1.72 -8.63 9.26
CA GLU A 86 1.33 -7.67 10.30
C GLU A 86 2.51 -6.76 10.64
N ILE A 87 2.43 -5.50 10.20
CA ILE A 87 3.47 -4.49 10.41
C ILE A 87 2.99 -3.49 11.47
N ASP A 88 3.79 -3.32 12.52
CA ASP A 88 3.51 -2.37 13.60
C ASP A 88 4.77 -1.58 13.99
N ASN A 89 4.80 -0.32 13.57
CA ASN A 89 5.97 0.54 13.70
C ASN A 89 5.68 1.83 14.48
N PRO A 90 6.17 1.98 15.72
CA PRO A 90 5.95 3.20 16.50
C PRO A 90 7.01 4.28 16.29
N ASP A 91 8.07 4.04 15.52
CA ASP A 91 9.27 4.91 15.51
C ASP A 91 9.77 5.34 14.13
N ARG A 92 9.67 4.54 13.07
CA ARG A 92 10.17 4.95 11.75
C ARG A 92 9.15 5.77 10.99
N GLY A 93 9.62 6.50 9.97
CA GLY A 93 8.76 7.28 9.07
C GLY A 93 7.87 6.44 8.13
N TYR A 94 7.94 5.11 8.21
CA TYR A 94 7.16 4.18 7.40
C TYR A 94 6.82 2.90 8.18
N GLY A 95 5.75 2.21 7.81
CA GLY A 95 5.53 0.80 8.12
C GLY A 95 6.15 -0.11 7.05
N LEU A 96 5.71 0.09 5.80
CA LEU A 96 6.24 -0.58 4.61
C LEU A 96 6.83 0.46 3.64
N THR A 97 8.00 0.20 3.07
CA THR A 97 8.55 1.03 1.98
C THR A 97 8.97 0.18 0.79
N VAL A 98 8.73 0.72 -0.41
CA VAL A 98 9.28 0.21 -1.68
C VAL A 98 10.09 1.31 -2.34
N ASP A 99 11.37 1.05 -2.59
CA ASP A 99 12.29 2.04 -3.14
C ASP A 99 13.05 1.46 -4.35
N GLY A 100 13.39 2.29 -5.33
CA GLY A 100 14.22 1.88 -6.48
C GLY A 100 13.61 0.80 -7.37
N SER A 101 12.29 0.58 -7.28
CA SER A 101 11.63 -0.59 -7.88
C SER A 101 10.78 -0.21 -9.08
N ARG A 102 10.62 -1.14 -10.04
CA ARG A 102 9.83 -0.88 -11.25
C ARG A 102 9.18 -2.14 -11.81
N TYR A 103 7.98 -2.03 -12.37
CA TYR A 103 7.20 -3.15 -12.92
C TYR A 103 6.93 -4.21 -11.85
N PHE A 104 6.29 -3.81 -10.76
CA PHE A 104 5.98 -4.69 -9.64
C PHE A 104 4.55 -4.49 -9.13
N ARG A 105 3.95 -5.57 -8.63
CA ARG A 105 2.70 -5.54 -7.89
C ARG A 105 2.95 -6.01 -6.47
N VAL A 106 2.51 -5.25 -5.47
CA VAL A 106 2.40 -5.76 -4.10
C VAL A 106 0.92 -5.99 -3.81
N THR A 107 0.53 -7.23 -3.53
CA THR A 107 -0.88 -7.61 -3.38
C THR A 107 -1.13 -8.42 -2.11
N GLY A 108 -2.18 -8.04 -1.36
CA GLY A 108 -2.67 -8.81 -0.22
C GLY A 108 -3.57 -9.99 -0.56
N GLU A 109 -3.71 -10.38 -1.82
CA GLU A 109 -4.59 -11.49 -2.25
C GLU A 109 -3.95 -12.89 -2.09
N GLY A 110 -2.70 -13.00 -1.64
CA GLY A 110 -1.95 -14.25 -1.73
C GLY A 110 -2.39 -15.34 -0.76
N ASP A 111 -2.98 -14.97 0.39
CA ASP A 111 -3.66 -15.91 1.28
C ASP A 111 -5.18 -15.65 1.29
N PRO A 112 -6.01 -16.55 0.72
CA PRO A 112 -7.45 -16.33 0.57
C PRO A 112 -8.23 -16.27 1.89
N ALA A 113 -7.59 -16.62 3.02
CA ALA A 113 -8.18 -16.44 4.35
C ALA A 113 -8.23 -14.98 4.81
N HIS A 114 -7.53 -14.07 4.12
CA HIS A 114 -7.39 -12.67 4.49
C HIS A 114 -7.77 -11.76 3.30
N GLU A 115 -8.83 -10.96 3.44
CA GLU A 115 -9.21 -9.96 2.42
C GLU A 115 -8.12 -8.91 2.23
N TYR A 116 -7.51 -8.46 3.34
CA TYR A 116 -6.36 -7.57 3.35
C TYR A 116 -5.13 -8.34 3.86
N GLY A 117 -4.31 -8.83 2.93
CA GLY A 117 -3.13 -9.63 3.26
C GLY A 117 -1.98 -8.84 3.91
N PHE A 118 -2.00 -7.51 3.80
CA PHE A 118 -1.08 -6.61 4.48
C PHE A 118 -1.83 -5.73 5.46
N TYR A 119 -1.50 -5.84 6.74
CA TYR A 119 -1.95 -4.96 7.81
C TYR A 119 -0.78 -4.06 8.22
N VAL A 120 -0.90 -2.76 8.02
CA VAL A 120 0.23 -1.82 8.15
C VAL A 120 -0.11 -0.66 9.09
N ARG A 121 0.59 -0.63 10.22
CA ARG A 121 0.48 0.42 11.23
C ARG A 121 1.80 1.15 11.43
N ALA A 122 1.77 2.49 11.38
CA ALA A 122 2.95 3.34 11.53
C ALA A 122 2.66 4.61 12.35
N THR A 123 2.70 4.52 13.67
CA THR A 123 2.04 5.49 14.57
C THR A 123 2.87 6.72 14.94
N ARG A 124 4.11 6.84 14.45
CA ARG A 124 4.97 7.95 14.87
C ARG A 124 4.40 9.29 14.43
N THR A 125 4.27 10.19 15.39
CA THR A 125 3.96 11.61 15.17
C THR A 125 5.02 12.47 15.87
N GLY A 126 5.44 13.56 15.24
CA GLY A 126 6.50 14.39 15.79
C GLY A 126 6.70 15.70 15.05
N PRO A 127 7.33 16.71 15.69
CA PRO A 127 7.66 17.98 15.06
C PRO A 127 8.80 17.84 14.02
N ASP A 128 9.55 16.74 14.07
CA ASP A 128 10.61 16.40 13.14
C ASP A 128 10.05 15.65 11.93
N TYR A 129 9.25 14.62 12.16
CA TYR A 129 8.51 13.91 11.12
C TYR A 129 7.34 13.12 11.71
N SER A 130 6.40 12.81 10.83
CA SER A 130 5.29 11.89 11.08
C SER A 130 5.34 10.75 10.06
N ALA A 131 4.96 9.56 10.48
CA ALA A 131 5.12 8.35 9.68
C ALA A 131 3.98 8.13 8.70
N SER A 132 4.30 7.61 7.53
CA SER A 132 3.30 7.07 6.61
C SER A 132 3.16 5.56 6.75
N GLY A 133 2.00 4.98 6.46
CA GLY A 133 1.83 3.54 6.50
C GLY A 133 2.68 2.85 5.44
N VAL A 134 2.38 3.15 4.19
CA VAL A 134 3.06 2.62 3.00
C VAL A 134 3.71 3.76 2.22
N VAL A 135 4.99 3.61 1.89
CA VAL A 135 5.77 4.56 1.10
C VAL A 135 6.25 3.90 -0.18
N VAL A 136 6.11 4.58 -1.32
CA VAL A 136 6.78 4.20 -2.57
C VAL A 136 7.57 5.39 -3.08
N ALA A 137 8.90 5.27 -3.07
CA ALA A 137 9.84 6.35 -3.36
C ALA A 137 11.06 5.83 -4.13
N GLY A 138 12.17 6.56 -4.09
CA GLY A 138 13.44 6.14 -4.71
C GLY A 138 13.36 6.00 -6.23
N LEU A 139 12.63 6.90 -6.92
CA LEU A 139 12.42 6.87 -8.37
C LEU A 139 11.66 5.61 -8.86
N SER A 140 10.84 5.00 -7.99
CA SER A 140 10.00 3.86 -8.35
C SER A 140 8.87 4.24 -9.33
N SER A 141 8.53 3.35 -10.25
CA SER A 141 7.54 3.58 -11.33
C SER A 141 6.87 2.27 -11.75
N ASP A 142 5.76 2.33 -12.51
CA ASP A 142 5.07 1.17 -13.07
C ASP A 142 4.74 0.14 -11.97
N TYR A 143 3.82 0.50 -11.08
CA TYR A 143 3.52 -0.33 -9.93
C TYR A 143 2.05 -0.38 -9.55
N GLU A 144 1.69 -1.49 -8.91
CA GLU A 144 0.33 -1.78 -8.47
C GLU A 144 0.36 -2.17 -6.99
N LEU A 145 -0.47 -1.52 -6.18
CA LEU A 145 -0.69 -1.87 -4.79
C LEU A 145 -2.17 -2.22 -4.63
N ASP A 146 -2.45 -3.33 -3.96
CA ASP A 146 -3.84 -3.73 -3.68
C ASP A 146 -4.02 -4.64 -2.46
N HIS A 147 -5.21 -4.60 -1.85
CA HIS A 147 -5.60 -5.43 -0.70
C HIS A 147 -4.72 -5.21 0.55
N PHE A 148 -4.58 -3.93 0.93
CA PHE A 148 -3.93 -3.52 2.19
C PHE A 148 -4.96 -2.94 3.14
N GLU A 149 -4.81 -3.22 4.42
CA GLU A 149 -5.40 -2.49 5.53
C GLU A 149 -4.28 -1.60 6.10
N VAL A 150 -4.42 -0.28 5.97
CA VAL A 150 -3.42 0.69 6.41
C VAL A 150 -4.07 1.63 7.42
N LEU A 151 -3.55 1.65 8.64
CA LEU A 151 -4.19 2.32 9.76
C LEU A 151 -3.25 2.96 10.76
N ASP A 152 -3.79 3.86 11.60
CA ASP A 152 -3.09 4.60 12.65
C ASP A 152 -1.75 5.20 12.16
N SER A 153 -1.69 5.64 10.90
CA SER A 153 -0.49 6.26 10.34
C SER A 153 -0.33 7.66 10.91
N GLY A 154 0.87 8.05 11.35
CA GLY A 154 1.08 9.37 11.96
C GLY A 154 0.85 10.56 11.01
N PHE A 155 1.02 10.34 9.70
CA PHE A 155 0.74 11.27 8.62
C PHE A 155 -0.19 10.60 7.59
N ALA A 156 0.33 10.21 6.43
CA ALA A 156 -0.49 9.63 5.36
C ALA A 156 -0.59 8.10 5.46
N GLY A 157 -1.73 7.50 5.13
CA GLY A 157 -1.81 6.05 4.94
C GLY A 157 -0.86 5.58 3.83
N PHE A 158 -1.00 6.17 2.64
CA PHE A 158 -0.08 5.98 1.52
C PHE A 158 0.65 7.27 1.17
N ASN A 159 1.96 7.21 0.95
CA ASN A 159 2.78 8.30 0.42
C ASN A 159 3.52 7.83 -0.83
N LEU A 160 3.09 8.32 -2.00
CA LEU A 160 3.39 7.70 -3.29
C LEU A 160 4.07 8.70 -4.23
N LYS A 161 5.32 9.03 -3.93
CA LYS A 161 6.15 9.98 -4.69
C LYS A 161 7.63 9.89 -4.30
N THR A 162 8.48 10.46 -5.15
CA THR A 162 9.86 10.80 -4.78
C THR A 162 9.97 12.32 -4.63
N GLU A 163 10.56 12.78 -3.52
CA GLU A 163 10.81 14.21 -3.33
C GLU A 163 11.90 14.71 -4.31
N PRO A 164 11.80 15.95 -4.82
CA PRO A 164 12.88 16.59 -5.58
C PRO A 164 14.24 16.49 -4.89
N THR A 165 15.28 16.29 -5.68
CA THR A 165 16.66 16.12 -5.21
C THR A 165 17.58 17.18 -5.80
N CYS A 166 18.60 17.58 -5.03
CA CYS A 166 19.58 18.58 -5.48
C CYS A 166 20.43 18.13 -6.68
N ASP A 167 20.56 16.81 -6.90
CA ASP A 167 21.21 16.27 -8.10
C ASP A 167 20.31 16.31 -9.35
N GLY A 168 19.05 16.73 -9.19
CA GLY A 168 18.06 16.87 -10.24
C GLY A 168 17.39 15.56 -10.66
N SER A 169 17.82 14.40 -10.17
CA SER A 169 17.35 13.10 -10.65
C SER A 169 15.84 12.90 -10.49
N ALA A 170 15.26 13.36 -9.39
CA ALA A 170 13.82 13.26 -9.10
C ALA A 170 12.98 14.44 -9.58
N ASN A 171 13.56 15.37 -10.36
CA ASN A 171 12.90 16.63 -10.67
C ASN A 171 12.10 16.55 -11.98
N LEU A 172 11.17 17.50 -12.14
CA LEU A 172 10.43 17.72 -13.38
C LEU A 172 11.36 17.70 -14.60
N GLY A 173 11.02 16.88 -15.60
CA GLY A 173 11.78 16.73 -16.84
C GLY A 173 12.89 15.67 -16.80
N ASN A 174 13.29 15.21 -15.61
CA ASN A 174 14.31 14.16 -15.46
C ASN A 174 13.70 12.81 -15.04
N PHE A 175 12.65 12.83 -14.22
CA PHE A 175 11.90 11.65 -13.84
C PHE A 175 10.40 11.86 -14.06
N VAL A 176 9.72 10.76 -14.37
CA VAL A 176 8.26 10.66 -14.44
C VAL A 176 7.90 9.30 -13.87
N GLN A 177 6.94 9.27 -12.94
CA GLN A 177 6.38 8.05 -12.40
C GLN A 177 5.19 7.61 -13.27
N TYR A 178 5.31 6.45 -13.91
CA TYR A 178 4.30 5.92 -14.83
C TYR A 178 3.42 4.85 -14.19
N ASP A 179 2.24 4.62 -14.78
CA ASP A 179 1.33 3.48 -14.58
C ASP A 179 1.24 3.05 -13.11
N THR A 180 0.75 3.96 -12.26
CA THR A 180 0.56 3.68 -10.84
C THR A 180 -0.89 3.33 -10.56
N ARG A 181 -1.11 2.15 -9.97
CA ARG A 181 -2.43 1.56 -9.71
C ARG A 181 -2.60 1.28 -8.24
N ILE A 182 -3.62 1.86 -7.63
CA ILE A 182 -3.86 1.80 -6.18
C ILE A 182 -5.32 1.46 -5.96
N HIS A 183 -5.60 0.24 -5.51
CA HIS A 183 -6.99 -0.21 -5.43
C HIS A 183 -7.31 -1.29 -4.41
N HIS A 184 -8.58 -1.35 -4.01
CA HIS A 184 -9.06 -2.35 -3.05
C HIS A 184 -8.29 -2.31 -1.73
N HIS A 185 -7.89 -1.11 -1.30
CA HIS A 185 -7.32 -0.89 0.03
C HIS A 185 -8.39 -0.37 0.98
N TRP A 186 -8.20 -0.69 2.27
CA TRP A 186 -8.87 -0.03 3.37
C TRP A 186 -7.84 0.85 4.11
N ILE A 187 -8.10 2.15 4.13
CA ILE A 187 -7.17 3.15 4.69
C ILE A 187 -7.95 3.95 5.72
N HIS A 188 -7.53 3.89 6.98
CA HIS A 188 -8.31 4.53 8.03
C HIS A 188 -7.51 5.01 9.24
N ASP A 189 -8.11 5.91 10.02
CA ASP A 189 -7.53 6.42 11.27
C ASP A 189 -6.13 7.03 11.09
N THR A 190 -5.90 7.72 9.96
CA THR A 190 -4.62 8.38 9.68
C THR A 190 -4.58 9.77 10.32
N GLY A 191 -3.41 10.20 10.81
CA GLY A 191 -3.22 11.52 11.40
C GLY A 191 -3.24 12.67 10.39
N GLY A 192 -2.80 12.39 9.16
CA GLY A 192 -2.78 13.27 7.99
C GLY A 192 -3.73 12.76 6.90
N GLU A 193 -3.26 12.65 5.65
CA GLU A 193 -4.13 12.21 4.56
C GLU A 193 -4.40 10.68 4.57
N GLY A 194 -5.42 10.23 3.85
CA GLY A 194 -5.56 8.81 3.54
C GLY A 194 -4.53 8.38 2.49
N ILE A 195 -4.64 8.98 1.29
CA ILE A 195 -3.67 8.81 0.21
C ILE A 195 -3.04 10.16 -0.12
N TYR A 196 -1.72 10.23 -0.05
CA TYR A 196 -0.91 11.36 -0.47
C TYR A 196 -0.10 10.96 -1.71
N PHE A 197 -0.70 11.20 -2.88
CA PHE A 197 -0.15 10.85 -4.19
C PHE A 197 0.44 12.09 -4.87
N GLY A 198 1.75 12.09 -5.12
CA GLY A 198 2.45 13.23 -5.71
C GLY A 198 2.56 14.46 -4.80
N SER A 199 3.30 15.46 -5.28
CA SER A 199 3.56 16.69 -4.51
C SER A 199 2.42 17.70 -4.63
N THR A 200 2.17 18.47 -3.55
CA THR A 200 1.24 19.62 -3.57
C THR A 200 1.80 20.85 -4.27
N GLY A 201 3.12 20.93 -4.48
CA GLY A 201 3.78 22.13 -4.96
C GLY A 201 4.18 22.04 -6.43
N TYR A 202 3.23 22.09 -7.37
CA TYR A 202 3.56 22.13 -8.81
C TYR A 202 4.47 23.33 -9.14
N GLY A 203 4.27 24.46 -8.45
CA GLY A 203 5.11 25.66 -8.56
C GLY A 203 6.55 25.50 -8.05
N GLY A 204 6.92 24.33 -7.53
CA GLY A 204 8.21 24.05 -6.94
C GLY A 204 8.33 24.48 -5.48
N ARG A 205 9.40 24.01 -4.83
CA ARG A 205 9.75 24.34 -3.44
C ARG A 205 11.25 24.66 -3.35
N GLU A 206 11.62 25.55 -2.44
CA GLU A 206 13.03 25.85 -2.17
C GLU A 206 13.69 24.71 -1.38
N TYR A 207 14.84 24.26 -1.87
CA TYR A 207 15.72 23.30 -1.21
C TYR A 207 17.10 23.94 -1.01
N THR A 208 17.79 23.53 0.05
CA THR A 208 19.18 23.93 0.26
C THR A 208 20.12 22.93 -0.41
N CYS A 209 20.73 23.32 -1.52
CA CYS A 209 21.68 22.52 -2.30
C CYS A 209 23.07 23.18 -2.23
N ASP A 210 24.07 22.47 -1.69
CA ASP A 210 25.44 22.99 -1.50
C ASP A 210 25.49 24.37 -0.82
N GLY A 211 24.58 24.61 0.13
CA GLY A 211 24.45 25.87 0.86
C GLY A 211 23.71 27.00 0.12
N GLN A 212 23.20 26.75 -1.08
CA GLN A 212 22.38 27.70 -1.85
C GLN A 212 20.90 27.29 -1.83
N GLN A 213 19.99 28.26 -1.77
CA GLN A 213 18.56 28.00 -2.00
C GLN A 213 18.33 27.82 -3.49
N VAL A 214 17.77 26.67 -3.86
CA VAL A 214 17.43 26.30 -5.24
C VAL A 214 15.96 25.93 -5.28
N LEU A 215 15.21 26.53 -6.21
CA LEU A 215 13.83 26.15 -6.47
C LEU A 215 13.81 24.86 -7.30
N LEU A 216 13.31 23.77 -6.70
CA LEU A 216 13.18 22.46 -7.36
C LEU A 216 11.71 22.14 -7.61
N TYR A 217 11.44 21.46 -8.71
CA TYR A 217 10.09 21.11 -9.16
C TYR A 217 9.85 19.60 -9.06
N PRO A 218 8.69 19.17 -8.51
CA PRO A 218 8.35 17.76 -8.40
C PRO A 218 8.20 17.09 -9.77
N HIS A 219 8.58 15.81 -9.85
CA HIS A 219 8.35 15.00 -11.03
C HIS A 219 6.85 14.81 -11.33
N GLU A 220 6.54 14.53 -12.59
CA GLU A 220 5.17 14.23 -13.01
C GLU A 220 4.80 12.77 -12.73
N HIS A 221 3.49 12.53 -12.70
CA HIS A 221 2.89 11.21 -12.70
C HIS A 221 1.99 11.03 -13.93
N HIS A 222 2.22 9.99 -14.72
CA HIS A 222 1.44 9.72 -15.94
C HIS A 222 0.75 8.35 -15.86
N GLY A 223 -0.55 8.29 -16.13
CA GLY A 223 -1.30 7.03 -16.08
C GLY A 223 -1.65 6.60 -14.66
N VAL A 224 -2.19 7.52 -13.86
CA VAL A 224 -2.61 7.25 -12.48
C VAL A 224 -3.99 6.59 -12.46
N ARG A 225 -4.13 5.50 -11.71
CA ARG A 225 -5.40 4.80 -11.48
C ARG A 225 -5.60 4.55 -9.99
N ILE A 226 -6.50 5.29 -9.36
CA ILE A 226 -6.82 5.13 -7.94
C ILE A 226 -8.30 4.79 -7.83
N HIS A 227 -8.63 3.55 -7.44
CA HIS A 227 -10.03 3.11 -7.46
C HIS A 227 -10.39 2.05 -6.44
N HIS A 228 -11.68 1.92 -6.13
CA HIS A 228 -12.19 0.85 -5.24
C HIS A 228 -11.53 0.83 -3.85
N ASN A 229 -10.99 1.95 -3.38
CA ASN A 229 -10.47 2.08 -2.03
C ASN A 229 -11.59 2.52 -1.08
N LEU A 230 -11.54 2.02 0.15
CA LEU A 230 -12.29 2.56 1.28
C LEU A 230 -11.34 3.44 2.10
N ILE A 231 -11.64 4.74 2.18
CA ILE A 231 -10.87 5.73 2.92
C ILE A 231 -11.78 6.38 3.96
N GLU A 232 -11.40 6.31 5.23
CA GLU A 232 -12.22 6.85 6.30
C GLU A 232 -11.43 7.33 7.52
N ASN A 233 -12.03 8.20 8.34
CA ASN A 233 -11.44 8.66 9.60
C ASN A 233 -10.05 9.31 9.44
N THR A 234 -9.82 10.06 8.36
CA THR A 234 -8.53 10.73 8.14
C THR A 234 -8.49 12.07 8.87
N GLY A 235 -7.33 12.38 9.46
CA GLY A 235 -7.10 13.65 10.14
C GLY A 235 -7.18 14.82 9.17
N TRP A 236 -6.59 14.67 7.98
CA TRP A 236 -6.61 15.65 6.89
C TRP A 236 -7.42 15.12 5.70
N ASP A 237 -7.06 15.50 4.48
CA ASP A 237 -7.76 15.09 3.27
C ASP A 237 -7.88 13.57 3.13
N GLY A 238 -9.00 13.08 2.59
CA GLY A 238 -9.14 11.65 2.30
C GLY A 238 -8.12 11.20 1.25
N MET A 239 -8.00 11.98 0.18
CA MET A 239 -7.08 11.69 -0.93
C MET A 239 -6.58 12.97 -1.55
N GLN A 240 -5.28 13.04 -1.77
CA GLN A 240 -4.65 14.09 -2.54
C GLN A 240 -3.92 13.49 -3.74
N VAL A 241 -4.14 14.06 -4.92
CA VAL A 241 -3.48 13.68 -6.17
C VAL A 241 -2.85 14.92 -6.81
N GLY A 242 -1.53 15.02 -6.74
CA GLY A 242 -0.73 16.13 -7.26
C GLY A 242 0.12 15.76 -8.47
N VAL A 243 0.41 16.75 -9.31
CA VAL A 243 1.36 16.66 -10.44
C VAL A 243 1.08 15.50 -11.41
N SER A 244 -0.20 15.22 -11.69
CA SER A 244 -0.64 14.13 -12.58
C SER A 244 -1.28 14.66 -13.88
N PRO A 245 -0.52 15.30 -14.79
CA PRO A 245 -1.10 16.01 -15.94
C PRO A 245 -1.62 15.09 -17.06
N ILE A 246 -1.23 13.82 -17.07
CA ILE A 246 -1.56 12.87 -18.15
C ILE A 246 -2.24 11.63 -17.57
N ASP A 247 -3.40 11.29 -18.13
CA ASP A 247 -4.15 10.06 -17.85
C ASP A 247 -4.41 9.79 -16.36
N CYS A 248 -4.87 10.80 -15.63
CA CYS A 248 -5.26 10.69 -14.22
C CYS A 248 -6.72 10.22 -14.10
N ASN A 249 -6.92 9.00 -13.58
CA ASN A 249 -8.22 8.37 -13.43
C ASN A 249 -8.45 8.00 -11.96
N VAL A 250 -9.53 8.55 -11.38
CA VAL A 250 -9.96 8.27 -10.00
C VAL A 250 -11.44 7.91 -10.01
N TRP A 251 -11.81 6.70 -9.57
CA TRP A 251 -13.21 6.24 -9.63
C TRP A 251 -13.53 5.19 -8.57
N ALA A 252 -14.82 5.02 -8.23
CA ALA A 252 -15.30 3.95 -7.34
C ALA A 252 -14.65 3.88 -5.94
N ASN A 253 -13.96 4.93 -5.50
CA ASN A 253 -13.49 5.03 -4.12
C ASN A 253 -14.66 5.47 -3.22
N THR A 254 -14.70 4.96 -2.00
CA THR A 254 -15.57 5.47 -0.93
C THR A 254 -14.70 6.29 0.01
N ILE A 255 -15.03 7.58 0.17
CA ILE A 255 -14.32 8.49 1.07
C ILE A 255 -15.34 9.09 2.03
N ARG A 256 -15.15 8.93 3.33
CA ARG A 256 -16.05 9.45 4.37
C ARG A 256 -15.29 9.87 5.62
N ASP A 257 -15.91 10.73 6.43
CA ASP A 257 -15.40 11.07 7.75
C ASP A 257 -13.93 11.57 7.74
N VAL A 258 -13.62 12.50 6.83
CA VAL A 258 -12.27 13.07 6.63
C VAL A 258 -12.13 14.47 7.22
N GLY A 259 -10.91 14.98 7.32
CA GLY A 259 -10.64 16.33 7.83
C GLY A 259 -10.92 16.49 9.32
N ILE A 260 -10.89 15.38 10.08
CA ILE A 260 -11.26 15.35 11.51
C ILE A 260 -10.36 16.28 12.35
N GLY A 261 -9.12 16.51 11.92
CA GLY A 261 -8.18 17.42 12.56
C GLY A 261 -8.53 18.89 12.43
N GLY A 262 -9.47 19.27 11.54
CA GLY A 262 -9.94 20.65 11.39
C GLY A 262 -8.88 21.63 10.87
N VAL A 263 -7.86 21.14 10.17
CA VAL A 263 -6.74 21.94 9.66
C VAL A 263 -7.19 22.73 8.42
N GLU A 264 -6.92 24.04 8.39
CA GLU A 264 -7.31 24.91 7.27
C GLU A 264 -6.72 24.36 5.94
N TYR A 265 -7.56 24.31 4.91
CA TYR A 265 -7.25 23.75 3.57
C TYR A 265 -6.98 22.24 3.50
N GLN A 266 -7.13 21.49 4.60
CA GLN A 266 -6.81 20.05 4.72
C GLN A 266 -8.04 19.26 5.20
N GLN A 267 -9.20 19.50 4.59
CA GLN A 267 -10.50 18.97 5.01
C GLN A 267 -11.34 18.45 3.83
N GLN A 268 -10.70 18.14 2.71
CA GLN A 268 -11.38 17.70 1.49
C GLN A 268 -11.52 16.18 1.46
N GLY A 269 -12.65 15.69 0.94
CA GLY A 269 -12.77 14.27 0.55
C GLY A 269 -11.68 13.89 -0.44
N MET A 270 -11.51 14.71 -1.47
CA MET A 270 -10.46 14.53 -2.46
C MET A 270 -9.99 15.88 -2.99
N GLN A 271 -8.67 16.07 -3.05
CA GLN A 271 -8.02 17.18 -3.73
C GLN A 271 -7.27 16.64 -4.97
N ILE A 272 -7.56 17.22 -6.13
CA ILE A 272 -6.79 16.98 -7.36
C ILE A 272 -6.19 18.30 -7.81
N GLY A 273 -4.87 18.31 -8.00
CA GLY A 273 -4.12 19.50 -8.38
C GLY A 273 -3.52 20.25 -7.19
N GLY A 274 -2.55 21.11 -7.52
CA GLY A 274 -1.76 21.96 -6.65
C GLY A 274 -0.92 22.90 -7.49
#